data_AF-A0A447QSI0-F1
#
_entry.id   AF-A0A447QSI0-F1
#
_cell.length_a   1.000
_cell.length_b   1.000
_cell.length_c   1.000
_cell.angle_alpha   90.00
_cell.angle_beta   90.00
_cell.angle_gamma   90.00
#
_symmetry.space_group_name_H-M   'P 1'
#
loop_
_entity.id
_entity.type
_entity.pdbx_description
1 polymer ?
#
loop_
_entity_poly.entity_id
_entity_poly.type
_entity_poly.pdbx_seq_one_letter_code
_entity_poly.pdbx_strand_id
1 'polypeptide(L)'
;MWDVQKAVQHLNEHAEASSKGYCARYVKAAINAGGGISNWPSIVSAKNYGPALIERGFNIIAVTGSFLAGDVVIIQGIKKADFPTGEIKKDHPHGHMAMFNGRQWVSDFKQNNGYYPGGDYRKAKPTFVFYRHKDVGTQPSEKSTAADNKPMKTCFPARKKNGENYATLDEMMALIGREPHGSWLAGTNNMWHGGIHISEISAPGSVLKPNMTETAVPLQCMADGEVVAWRLNKDYQRCTYLDQPVQYTTTFVLVKSTCLPDKGKEQTQLDFYSLYMGLAPLSAFEKRKCMVAQKKVIKREVGKYESSRQSGDAPHAPKAIGRLPKGARILILEETEFLNKPVSPKARPGTTELQPFGLAQAFDKNGKLTEEKFWVTLLPGYMTEEGEQYAHLPFWMQKAVEQGIFDAVTKPATALKINAGDAIGFLGEDIAPMGQAKTSRSTYAHIEVLSADSRMPAFLDNPGKVTAGRKYIRVHPTAKLYTLSGGTFSNTGNPVEKDRHIILPVDKCNPKKSGGKSWYQVGRATG
;
A
#
# COMPACT_ATOMS: atom_id res chain seq x y z
N MET A 1 -14.31 -14.31 -23.49
CA MET A 1 -13.06 -13.57 -23.22
C MET A 1 -13.16 -12.25 -23.94
N TRP A 2 -12.82 -11.16 -23.27
CA TRP A 2 -12.85 -9.80 -23.81
C TRP A 2 -11.57 -9.49 -24.58
N ASP A 3 -11.72 -9.01 -25.81
CA ASP A 3 -10.64 -8.70 -26.73
C ASP A 3 -10.27 -7.21 -26.66
N VAL A 4 -9.11 -6.94 -26.04
CA VAL A 4 -8.60 -5.59 -25.87
C VAL A 4 -8.22 -4.91 -27.19
N GLN A 5 -7.77 -5.66 -28.20
CA GLN A 5 -7.35 -5.09 -29.47
C GLN A 5 -8.56 -4.58 -30.24
N LYS A 6 -9.65 -5.34 -30.27
CA LYS A 6 -10.93 -4.89 -30.85
C LYS A 6 -11.49 -3.67 -30.15
N ALA A 7 -11.43 -3.65 -28.82
CA ALA A 7 -11.90 -2.50 -28.04
C ALA A 7 -11.09 -1.23 -28.37
N VAL A 8 -9.75 -1.34 -28.39
CA VAL A 8 -8.86 -0.22 -28.70
C VAL A 8 -8.96 0.22 -30.16
N GLN A 9 -9.14 -0.71 -31.10
CA GLN A 9 -9.38 -0.39 -32.50
C GLN A 9 -10.67 0.42 -32.65
N HIS A 10 -11.79 -0.08 -32.10
CA HIS A 10 -13.07 0.62 -32.14
C HIS A 10 -12.96 2.02 -31.51
N LEU A 11 -12.31 2.12 -30.34
CA LEU A 11 -12.07 3.40 -29.65
C LEU A 11 -11.32 4.41 -30.55
N ASN A 12 -10.31 3.95 -31.29
CA ASN A 12 -9.50 4.82 -32.14
C ASN A 12 -10.21 5.25 -33.44
N GLU A 13 -10.97 4.34 -34.05
CA GLU A 13 -11.73 4.58 -35.28
C GLU A 13 -12.90 5.54 -35.06
N HIS A 14 -13.50 5.50 -33.87
CA HIS A 14 -14.66 6.31 -33.53
C HIS A 14 -14.30 7.57 -32.73
N ALA A 15 -13.03 7.82 -32.44
CA ALA A 15 -12.63 9.03 -31.73
C ALA A 15 -12.81 10.28 -32.60
N GLU A 16 -13.52 11.27 -32.05
CA GLU A 16 -13.79 12.55 -32.71
C GLU A 16 -12.56 13.49 -32.65
N ALA A 17 -12.56 14.52 -33.50
CA ALA A 17 -11.51 15.54 -33.49
C ALA A 17 -11.48 16.37 -32.19
N SER A 18 -12.61 16.49 -31.51
CA SER A 18 -12.78 17.22 -30.25
C SER A 18 -13.91 16.63 -29.42
N SER A 19 -13.97 16.94 -28.12
CA SER A 19 -14.99 16.37 -27.24
C SER A 19 -16.41 16.74 -27.70
N LYS A 20 -17.29 15.73 -27.72
CA LYS A 20 -18.73 15.86 -27.96
C LYS A 20 -19.54 15.79 -26.66
N GLY A 21 -18.87 15.64 -25.51
CA GLY A 21 -19.48 15.51 -24.20
C GLY A 21 -20.03 14.11 -23.90
N TYR A 22 -19.68 13.11 -24.72
CA TYR A 22 -20.22 11.75 -24.63
C TYR A 22 -19.17 10.69 -24.27
N CYS A 23 -18.11 11.08 -23.55
CA CYS A 23 -16.98 10.21 -23.18
C CYS A 23 -17.39 8.80 -22.74
N ALA A 24 -18.34 8.68 -21.80
CA ALA A 24 -18.81 7.40 -21.29
C ALA A 24 -19.48 6.53 -22.38
N ARG A 25 -20.21 7.14 -23.33
CA ARG A 25 -20.87 6.42 -24.42
C ARG A 25 -19.84 5.79 -25.37
N TYR A 26 -18.79 6.53 -25.73
CA TYR A 26 -17.74 6.07 -26.65
C TYR A 26 -16.88 4.99 -26.00
N VAL A 27 -16.44 5.20 -24.75
CA VAL A 27 -15.65 4.18 -24.05
C VAL A 27 -16.48 2.92 -23.77
N LYS A 28 -17.78 3.06 -23.46
CA LYS A 28 -18.70 1.91 -23.35
C LYS A 28 -18.83 1.15 -24.67
N ALA A 29 -18.99 1.85 -25.79
CA ALA A 29 -19.08 1.24 -27.12
C ALA A 29 -17.79 0.47 -27.47
N ALA A 30 -16.63 1.06 -27.18
CA ALA A 30 -15.35 0.40 -27.31
C ALA A 30 -15.25 -0.87 -26.45
N ILE A 31 -15.67 -0.82 -25.18
CA ILE A 31 -15.69 -2.02 -24.33
C ILE A 31 -16.63 -3.09 -24.92
N ASN A 32 -17.80 -2.72 -25.43
CA ASN A 32 -18.70 -3.69 -26.07
C ASN A 32 -18.10 -4.32 -27.34
N ALA A 33 -17.35 -3.54 -28.13
CA ALA A 33 -16.67 -4.03 -29.33
C ALA A 33 -15.62 -5.11 -29.01
N GLY A 34 -15.06 -5.12 -27.79
CA GLY A 34 -14.18 -6.19 -27.30
C GLY A 34 -14.89 -7.54 -27.08
N GLY A 35 -16.23 -7.58 -27.02
CA GLY A 35 -17.01 -8.82 -26.94
C GLY A 35 -16.97 -9.52 -25.56
N GLY A 36 -17.94 -10.40 -25.29
CA GLY A 36 -17.97 -11.17 -24.03
C GLY A 36 -18.25 -10.35 -22.77
N ILE A 37 -18.89 -9.19 -22.91
CA ILE A 37 -19.29 -8.27 -21.82
C ILE A 37 -20.80 -8.34 -21.63
N SER A 38 -21.26 -8.35 -20.37
CA SER A 38 -22.68 -8.35 -20.04
C SER A 38 -23.36 -6.99 -20.31
N ASN A 39 -24.67 -7.02 -20.57
CA ASN A 39 -25.48 -5.83 -20.84
C ASN A 39 -25.29 -4.75 -19.78
N TRP A 40 -25.06 -3.49 -20.19
CA TRP A 40 -24.83 -2.38 -19.27
C TRP A 40 -26.12 -1.88 -18.60
N PRO A 41 -26.09 -1.53 -17.30
CA PRO A 41 -27.18 -0.77 -16.69
C PRO A 41 -27.27 0.63 -17.32
N SER A 42 -28.42 1.28 -17.12
CA SER A 42 -28.59 2.69 -17.51
C SER A 42 -27.75 3.58 -16.60
N ILE A 43 -26.59 4.02 -17.10
CA ILE A 43 -25.69 4.95 -16.41
C ILE A 43 -25.44 6.15 -17.31
N VAL A 44 -25.85 7.32 -16.83
CA VAL A 44 -25.75 8.60 -17.56
C VAL A 44 -24.37 9.24 -17.37
N SER A 45 -23.87 9.31 -16.14
CA SER A 45 -22.65 10.07 -15.81
C SER A 45 -21.40 9.18 -15.79
N ALA A 46 -20.32 9.64 -16.41
CA ALA A 46 -19.03 8.94 -16.45
C ALA A 46 -18.51 8.57 -15.06
N LYS A 47 -18.61 9.49 -14.09
CA LYS A 47 -18.15 9.28 -12.71
C LYS A 47 -18.76 8.08 -11.97
N ASN A 48 -19.90 7.56 -12.47
CA ASN A 48 -20.64 6.44 -11.87
C ASN A 48 -20.36 5.08 -12.53
N TYR A 49 -19.47 5.00 -13.52
CA TYR A 49 -19.22 3.74 -14.27
C TYR A 49 -18.37 2.70 -13.51
N GLY A 50 -17.74 3.08 -12.40
CA GLY A 50 -16.84 2.21 -11.63
C GLY A 50 -17.43 0.84 -11.27
N PRO A 51 -18.58 0.77 -10.55
CA PRO A 51 -19.22 -0.49 -10.21
C PRO A 51 -19.58 -1.34 -11.43
N ALA A 52 -20.07 -0.72 -12.50
CA ALA A 52 -20.41 -1.43 -13.74
C ALA A 52 -19.18 -2.00 -14.46
N LEU A 53 -18.02 -1.37 -14.37
CA LEU A 53 -16.78 -1.95 -14.89
C LEU A 53 -16.39 -3.21 -14.11
N ILE A 54 -16.54 -3.20 -12.78
CA ILE A 54 -16.18 -4.35 -11.92
C ILE A 54 -17.03 -5.58 -12.22
N GLU A 55 -18.35 -5.40 -12.33
CA GLU A 55 -19.29 -6.47 -12.73
C GLU A 55 -18.95 -7.09 -14.10
N ARG A 56 -18.23 -6.34 -14.94
CA ARG A 56 -17.84 -6.71 -16.29
C ARG A 56 -16.38 -7.16 -16.36
N GLY A 57 -15.81 -7.61 -15.25
CA GLY A 57 -14.51 -8.25 -15.21
C GLY A 57 -13.32 -7.29 -15.15
N PHE A 58 -13.54 -5.99 -14.92
CA PHE A 58 -12.45 -5.06 -14.64
C PHE A 58 -12.08 -5.05 -13.16
N ASN A 59 -10.78 -5.03 -12.87
CA ASN A 59 -10.25 -4.85 -11.53
C ASN A 59 -9.70 -3.44 -11.37
N ILE A 60 -9.85 -2.87 -10.17
CA ILE A 60 -9.16 -1.61 -9.83
C ILE A 60 -7.65 -1.87 -9.85
N ILE A 61 -6.90 -0.99 -10.51
CA ILE A 61 -5.44 -1.08 -10.57
C ILE A 61 -4.78 0.09 -9.85
N ALA A 62 -3.78 -0.23 -9.02
CA ALA A 62 -2.83 0.76 -8.53
C ALA A 62 -1.82 1.06 -9.65
N VAL A 63 -1.69 2.32 -10.06
CA VAL A 63 -0.75 2.73 -11.11
C VAL A 63 0.67 2.71 -10.54
N THR A 64 1.25 1.51 -10.51
CA THR A 64 2.63 1.24 -10.08
C THR A 64 3.60 1.14 -11.27
N GLY A 65 3.12 1.40 -12.49
CA GLY A 65 3.88 1.33 -13.75
C GLY A 65 3.17 2.05 -14.91
N SER A 66 3.55 1.72 -16.15
CA SER A 66 2.89 2.25 -17.37
C SER A 66 1.48 1.68 -17.56
N PHE A 67 0.59 2.47 -18.15
CA PHE A 67 -0.74 2.00 -18.54
C PHE A 67 -0.64 0.97 -19.67
N LEU A 68 -1.50 -0.06 -19.62
CA LEU A 68 -1.66 -1.01 -20.72
C LEU A 68 -2.79 -0.56 -21.62
N ALA A 69 -2.70 -0.92 -22.90
CA ALA A 69 -3.82 -0.76 -23.81
C ALA A 69 -5.07 -1.44 -23.21
N GLY A 70 -6.21 -0.76 -23.21
CA GLY A 70 -7.45 -1.22 -22.58
C GLY A 70 -7.66 -0.75 -21.14
N ASP A 71 -6.69 -0.12 -20.47
CA ASP A 71 -6.91 0.46 -19.15
C ASP A 71 -7.95 1.58 -19.22
N VAL A 72 -8.91 1.58 -18.31
CA VAL A 72 -9.99 2.58 -18.24
C VAL A 72 -9.81 3.45 -17.00
N VAL A 73 -9.99 4.75 -17.14
CA VAL A 73 -10.00 5.70 -16.02
C VAL A 73 -11.41 6.27 -15.84
N ILE A 74 -11.85 6.38 -14.60
CA ILE A 74 -13.04 7.12 -14.19
C ILE A 74 -12.60 8.27 -13.30
N ILE A 75 -12.97 9.49 -13.68
CA ILE A 75 -12.59 10.74 -13.02
C ILE A 75 -13.85 11.42 -12.48
N GLN A 76 -13.80 11.88 -11.22
CA GLN A 76 -14.93 12.55 -10.58
C GLN A 76 -15.19 13.93 -11.19
N GLY A 77 -16.44 14.37 -11.04
CA GLY A 77 -16.87 15.69 -11.49
C GLY A 77 -16.33 16.82 -10.61
N ILE A 78 -16.30 18.04 -11.15
CA ILE A 78 -15.83 19.24 -10.47
C ILE A 78 -16.88 20.36 -10.58
N LYS A 79 -17.03 21.17 -9.52
CA LYS A 79 -17.87 22.36 -9.54
C LYS A 79 -17.01 23.60 -9.39
N LYS A 80 -17.32 24.63 -10.18
CA LYS A 80 -16.65 25.94 -10.19
C LYS A 80 -16.66 26.61 -8.82
N ALA A 81 -17.75 26.46 -8.08
CA ALA A 81 -17.90 27.05 -6.75
C ALA A 81 -16.91 26.51 -5.71
N ASP A 82 -16.32 25.33 -5.95
CA ASP A 82 -15.38 24.70 -5.01
C ASP A 82 -13.95 25.29 -5.15
N PHE A 83 -13.73 26.25 -6.06
CA PHE A 83 -12.41 26.78 -6.39
C PHE A 83 -12.41 28.32 -6.47
N PRO A 84 -11.28 28.98 -6.19
CA PRO A 84 -11.07 30.41 -6.41
C PRO A 84 -11.54 30.91 -7.78
N THR A 85 -12.09 32.13 -7.80
CA THR A 85 -12.59 32.77 -9.02
C THR A 85 -11.51 32.81 -10.10
N GLY A 86 -11.82 32.23 -11.26
CA GLY A 86 -10.93 32.20 -12.43
C GLY A 86 -10.01 30.98 -12.52
N GLU A 87 -9.95 30.15 -11.48
CA GLU A 87 -9.09 28.96 -11.49
C GLU A 87 -9.63 27.89 -12.46
N ILE A 88 -10.92 27.56 -12.35
CA ILE A 88 -11.62 26.69 -13.30
C ILE A 88 -12.73 27.44 -14.05
N LYS A 89 -12.90 27.12 -15.33
CA LYS A 89 -13.74 27.89 -16.25
C LYS A 89 -15.23 27.55 -16.10
N LYS A 90 -15.55 26.27 -15.93
CA LYS A 90 -16.93 25.76 -15.88
C LYS A 90 -17.06 24.50 -15.02
N ASP A 91 -18.30 24.15 -14.70
CA ASP A 91 -18.65 22.90 -14.02
C ASP A 91 -18.50 21.69 -14.96
N HIS A 92 -18.14 20.55 -14.37
CA HIS A 92 -18.11 19.26 -15.04
C HIS A 92 -18.82 18.20 -14.16
N PRO A 93 -20.15 18.28 -13.97
CA PRO A 93 -20.86 17.51 -12.94
C PRO A 93 -20.90 15.99 -13.21
N HIS A 94 -20.70 15.58 -14.47
CA HIS A 94 -20.77 14.19 -14.90
C HIS A 94 -19.45 13.42 -14.79
N GLY A 95 -18.35 14.10 -14.44
CA GLY A 95 -17.01 13.52 -14.46
C GLY A 95 -16.52 13.18 -15.87
N HIS A 96 -15.50 12.33 -15.95
CA HIS A 96 -14.89 11.92 -17.21
C HIS A 96 -14.50 10.44 -17.23
N MET A 97 -14.53 9.83 -18.40
CA MET A 97 -14.14 8.44 -18.63
C MET A 97 -13.28 8.35 -19.89
N ALA A 98 -12.15 7.66 -19.81
CA ALA A 98 -11.27 7.44 -20.95
C ALA A 98 -10.65 6.04 -20.88
N MET A 99 -10.20 5.53 -22.03
CA MET A 99 -9.44 4.29 -22.13
C MET A 99 -8.06 4.57 -22.76
N PHE A 100 -7.01 3.93 -22.25
CA PHE A 100 -5.67 4.05 -22.77
C PHE A 100 -5.53 3.13 -24.00
N ASN A 101 -5.09 3.68 -25.13
CA ASN A 101 -4.97 2.92 -26.39
C ASN A 101 -3.58 2.28 -26.59
N GLY A 102 -2.74 2.26 -25.55
CA GLY A 102 -1.34 1.83 -25.63
C GLY A 102 -0.34 2.96 -25.89
N ARG A 103 -0.82 4.14 -26.30
CA ARG A 103 0.01 5.34 -26.54
C ARG A 103 -0.50 6.57 -25.79
N GLN A 104 -1.82 6.79 -25.76
CA GLN A 104 -2.46 7.94 -25.15
C GLN A 104 -3.87 7.58 -24.64
N TRP A 105 -4.45 8.48 -23.85
CA TRP A 105 -5.82 8.35 -23.38
C TRP A 105 -6.80 8.80 -24.47
N VAL A 106 -7.88 8.05 -24.64
CA VAL A 106 -8.91 8.31 -25.64
C VAL A 106 -10.28 8.14 -24.97
N SER A 107 -11.13 9.14 -25.14
CA SER A 107 -12.53 9.12 -24.70
C SER A 107 -13.44 9.12 -25.94
N ASP A 108 -14.38 10.06 -26.01
CA ASP A 108 -14.99 10.53 -27.25
C ASP A 108 -14.01 11.24 -28.19
N PHE A 109 -12.81 11.61 -27.72
CA PHE A 109 -11.74 12.20 -28.54
C PHE A 109 -10.36 11.76 -28.04
N LYS A 110 -9.31 11.99 -28.84
CA LYS A 110 -7.92 11.68 -28.49
C LYS A 110 -7.32 12.74 -27.55
N GLN A 111 -6.84 12.35 -26.37
CA GLN A 111 -6.32 13.26 -25.34
C GLN A 111 -4.80 13.36 -25.37
N ASN A 112 -4.28 14.54 -25.75
CA ASN A 112 -2.85 14.77 -25.90
C ASN A 112 -2.11 15.07 -24.58
N ASN A 113 -2.83 15.34 -23.49
CA ASN A 113 -2.26 15.83 -22.23
C ASN A 113 -2.61 14.93 -21.03
N GLY A 114 -2.53 13.61 -21.23
CA GLY A 114 -2.83 12.61 -20.21
C GLY A 114 -4.32 12.33 -20.05
N TYR A 115 -4.69 11.68 -18.93
CA TYR A 115 -6.06 11.23 -18.66
C TYR A 115 -7.02 12.37 -18.29
N TYR A 116 -6.53 13.50 -17.79
CA TYR A 116 -7.35 14.68 -17.58
C TYR A 116 -7.64 15.38 -18.91
N PRO A 117 -8.91 15.44 -19.36
CA PRO A 117 -9.25 15.80 -20.74
C PRO A 117 -9.06 17.30 -21.04
N GLY A 118 -9.01 18.15 -20.02
CA GLY A 118 -9.01 19.61 -20.18
C GLY A 118 -8.29 20.36 -19.08
N GLY A 119 -8.13 21.67 -19.28
CA GLY A 119 -7.44 22.55 -18.34
C GLY A 119 -8.07 22.57 -16.95
N ASP A 120 -9.41 22.63 -16.88
CA ASP A 120 -10.15 22.64 -15.61
C ASP A 120 -9.84 21.39 -14.77
N TYR A 121 -9.89 20.20 -15.38
CA TYR A 121 -9.55 18.93 -14.72
C TYR A 121 -8.09 18.88 -14.25
N ARG A 122 -7.15 19.39 -15.04
CA ARG A 122 -5.72 19.40 -14.67
C ARG A 122 -5.41 20.34 -13.50
N LYS A 123 -6.16 21.43 -13.37
CA LYS A 123 -6.06 22.35 -12.23
C LYS A 123 -6.74 21.79 -10.99
N ALA A 124 -8.01 21.37 -11.14
CA ALA A 124 -8.82 20.87 -10.03
C ALA A 124 -8.35 19.52 -9.48
N LYS A 125 -7.66 18.71 -10.29
CA LYS A 125 -7.18 17.35 -9.96
C LYS A 125 -8.20 16.51 -9.18
N PRO A 126 -9.44 16.36 -9.67
CA PRO A 126 -10.45 15.55 -9.00
C PRO A 126 -9.98 14.09 -8.87
N THR A 127 -10.51 13.40 -7.86
CA THR A 127 -10.21 12.00 -7.62
C THR A 127 -10.56 11.14 -8.83
N PHE A 128 -9.79 10.09 -9.05
CA PHE A 128 -9.95 9.17 -10.16
C PHE A 128 -9.64 7.74 -9.72
N VAL A 129 -10.13 6.77 -10.49
CA VAL A 129 -9.84 5.35 -10.30
C VAL A 129 -9.54 4.72 -11.65
N PHE A 130 -8.51 3.87 -11.70
CA PHE A 130 -8.13 3.13 -12.90
C PHE A 130 -8.60 1.67 -12.81
N TYR A 131 -8.97 1.12 -13.96
CA TYR A 131 -9.57 -0.19 -14.11
C TYR A 131 -8.89 -0.96 -15.25
N ARG A 132 -8.63 -2.24 -15.06
CA ARG A 132 -8.09 -3.14 -16.09
C ARG A 132 -8.93 -4.40 -16.19
N HIS A 133 -9.37 -4.76 -17.40
CA HIS A 133 -10.10 -6.01 -17.61
C HIS A 133 -9.20 -7.21 -17.32
N LYS A 134 -9.70 -8.22 -16.62
CA LYS A 134 -8.96 -9.42 -16.22
C LYS A 134 -8.32 -10.18 -17.40
N ASP A 135 -8.89 -10.05 -18.59
CA ASP A 135 -8.40 -10.70 -19.82
C ASP A 135 -7.27 -9.90 -20.52
N VAL A 136 -6.99 -8.67 -20.08
CA VAL A 136 -5.84 -7.87 -20.55
C VAL A 136 -4.58 -8.44 -19.91
N GLY A 137 -3.85 -9.22 -20.71
CA GLY A 137 -2.63 -9.94 -20.29
C GLY A 137 -2.69 -11.46 -20.47
N THR A 138 -3.78 -12.02 -21.01
CA THR A 138 -4.00 -13.48 -21.14
C THR A 138 -4.35 -13.98 -22.56
N GLN A 139 -3.82 -13.39 -23.63
CA GLN A 139 -3.86 -13.99 -24.98
C GLN A 139 -2.45 -14.34 -25.47
N PRO A 140 -2.30 -15.46 -26.23
CA PRO A 140 -1.05 -16.15 -26.44
C PRO A 140 -0.17 -15.39 -27.44
N SER A 141 0.88 -14.77 -26.94
CA SER A 141 1.99 -14.35 -27.80
C SER A 141 2.68 -15.60 -28.33
N GLU A 142 2.95 -15.60 -29.64
CA GLU A 142 3.87 -16.51 -30.32
C GLU A 142 5.06 -16.87 -29.44
N LYS A 143 5.42 -18.17 -29.46
CA LYS A 143 6.51 -18.79 -28.69
C LYS A 143 7.78 -17.94 -28.72
N SER A 144 7.91 -17.05 -27.75
CA SER A 144 9.16 -16.53 -27.26
C SER A 144 9.42 -17.26 -25.95
N THR A 145 10.53 -17.98 -25.89
CA THR A 145 11.00 -18.80 -24.78
C THR A 145 11.43 -17.99 -23.54
N ALA A 146 10.81 -16.83 -23.29
CA ALA A 146 11.05 -16.01 -22.10
C ALA A 146 10.01 -16.34 -21.01
N ALA A 147 10.05 -17.58 -20.51
CA ALA A 147 9.41 -17.86 -19.24
C ALA A 147 10.19 -17.16 -18.11
N ASP A 148 9.44 -16.44 -17.27
CA ASP A 148 9.71 -16.32 -15.83
C ASP A 148 10.54 -15.14 -15.26
N ASN A 149 10.82 -14.05 -15.97
CA ASN A 149 11.43 -12.84 -15.35
C ASN A 149 10.41 -11.93 -14.61
N LYS A 150 9.70 -12.43 -13.59
CA LYS A 150 8.88 -11.58 -12.71
C LYS A 150 9.80 -10.86 -11.70
N PRO A 151 9.84 -9.51 -11.68
CA PRO A 151 10.71 -8.78 -10.75
C PRO A 151 10.27 -9.00 -9.29
N MET A 152 11.24 -8.91 -8.37
CA MET A 152 11.01 -8.96 -6.92
C MET A 152 9.86 -8.02 -6.52
N LYS A 153 8.90 -8.52 -5.74
CA LYS A 153 7.83 -7.68 -5.21
C LYS A 153 8.41 -6.78 -4.12
N THR A 154 8.08 -5.50 -4.20
CA THR A 154 8.45 -4.51 -3.18
C THR A 154 7.26 -3.63 -2.80
N CYS A 155 7.31 -3.05 -1.61
CA CYS A 155 6.37 -2.02 -1.15
C CYS A 155 7.07 -1.02 -0.22
N PHE A 156 6.41 0.10 0.08
CA PHE A 156 6.89 1.03 1.09
C PHE A 156 6.80 0.39 2.50
N PRO A 157 7.68 0.77 3.44
CA PRO A 157 7.69 0.20 4.79
C PRO A 157 6.53 0.69 5.66
N ALA A 158 5.81 1.73 5.25
CA ALA A 158 4.73 2.36 6.00
C ALA A 158 3.46 2.50 5.17
N ARG A 159 2.35 2.69 5.88
CA ARG A 159 1.01 2.86 5.31
C ARG A 159 0.30 4.06 5.91
N LYS A 160 -0.72 4.52 5.20
CA LYS A 160 -1.65 5.55 5.65
C LYS A 160 -2.43 5.04 6.87
N LYS A 161 -3.01 5.96 7.63
CA LYS A 161 -3.78 5.66 8.85
C LYS A 161 -4.95 4.70 8.61
N ASN A 162 -5.53 4.71 7.41
CA ASN A 162 -6.62 3.81 7.00
C ASN A 162 -6.13 2.43 6.53
N GLY A 163 -4.83 2.15 6.58
CA GLY A 163 -4.25 0.88 6.13
C GLY A 163 -3.94 0.81 4.62
N GLU A 164 -4.17 1.89 3.86
CA GLU A 164 -3.82 1.94 2.44
C GLU A 164 -2.32 2.20 2.23
N ASN A 165 -1.77 1.67 1.14
CA ASN A 165 -0.39 1.94 0.75
C ASN A 165 -0.22 3.37 0.22
N TYR A 166 0.98 3.94 0.40
CA TYR A 166 1.38 5.13 -0.36
C TYR A 166 1.50 4.80 -1.85
N ALA A 167 1.01 5.68 -2.71
CA ALA A 167 0.87 5.39 -4.13
C ALA A 167 2.18 5.61 -4.90
N THR A 168 3.03 6.52 -4.42
CA THR A 168 4.24 6.93 -5.15
C THR A 168 5.43 7.16 -4.23
N LEU A 169 6.63 7.04 -4.79
CA LEU A 169 7.87 7.37 -4.08
C LEU A 169 7.90 8.83 -3.63
N ASP A 170 7.40 9.77 -4.45
CA ASP A 170 7.38 11.19 -4.08
C ASP A 170 6.50 11.45 -2.86
N GLU A 171 5.36 10.77 -2.75
CA GLU A 171 4.47 10.84 -1.59
C GLU A 171 5.17 10.33 -0.33
N MET A 172 5.83 9.17 -0.41
CA MET A 172 6.59 8.61 0.70
C MET A 172 7.78 9.51 1.09
N MET A 173 8.57 9.95 0.11
CA MET A 173 9.75 10.79 0.37
C MET A 173 9.38 12.18 0.91
N ALA A 174 8.22 12.73 0.56
CA ALA A 174 7.72 13.96 1.17
C ALA A 174 7.39 13.78 2.66
N LEU A 175 7.04 12.57 3.10
CA LEU A 175 6.87 12.22 4.51
C LEU A 175 8.23 12.01 5.19
N ILE A 176 9.10 11.20 4.58
CA ILE A 176 10.47 10.95 5.07
C ILE A 176 11.25 12.25 5.25
N GLY A 177 11.14 13.19 4.30
CA GLY A 177 11.82 14.49 4.38
C GLY A 177 11.35 15.37 5.54
N ARG A 178 10.26 15.02 6.23
CA ARG A 178 9.74 15.71 7.42
C ARG A 178 10.05 14.96 8.72
N GLU A 179 10.71 13.81 8.65
CA GLU A 179 11.05 13.01 9.84
C GLU A 179 12.05 13.75 10.73
N PRO A 180 11.77 13.88 12.04
CA PRO A 180 12.53 14.75 12.94
C PRO A 180 13.93 14.22 13.27
N HIS A 181 14.15 12.92 13.11
CA HIS A 181 15.35 12.25 13.58
C HIS A 181 16.32 11.87 12.45
N GLY A 182 15.98 12.08 11.16
CA GLY A 182 16.88 11.81 10.03
C GLY A 182 16.17 11.31 8.76
N SER A 183 16.58 11.84 7.62
CA SER A 183 15.97 11.61 6.31
C SER A 183 17.02 11.15 5.28
N TRP A 184 17.58 9.95 5.51
CA TRP A 184 18.51 9.23 4.61
C TRP A 184 19.90 9.86 4.43
N LEU A 185 20.93 9.00 4.42
CA LEU A 185 22.39 9.26 4.32
C LEU A 185 23.01 10.11 5.44
N ALA A 186 22.41 11.25 5.81
CA ALA A 186 22.85 12.10 6.91
C ALA A 186 21.71 12.37 7.91
N GLY A 187 22.00 12.24 9.20
CA GLY A 187 21.07 12.56 10.27
C GLY A 187 20.91 14.07 10.44
N THR A 188 19.93 14.51 11.25
CA THR A 188 19.75 15.93 11.59
C THR A 188 20.93 16.54 12.36
N ASN A 189 21.86 15.70 12.82
CA ASN A 189 23.15 16.05 13.41
C ASN A 189 24.30 16.16 12.39
N ASN A 190 24.02 16.09 11.08
CA ASN A 190 25.00 16.05 9.99
C ASN A 190 25.98 14.86 10.03
N MET A 191 25.69 13.81 10.82
CA MET A 191 26.48 12.58 10.85
C MET A 191 25.92 11.55 9.86
N TRP A 192 26.77 10.62 9.43
CA TRP A 192 26.34 9.49 8.62
C TRP A 192 25.30 8.67 9.39
N HIS A 193 24.13 8.44 8.78
CA HIS A 193 22.97 7.83 9.44
C HIS A 193 22.61 6.46 8.88
N GLY A 194 23.00 6.13 7.65
CA GLY A 194 22.85 4.78 7.08
C GLY A 194 21.42 4.30 6.77
N GLY A 195 20.38 4.97 7.28
CA GLY A 195 18.99 4.52 7.12
C GLY A 195 17.94 5.64 7.13
N ILE A 196 16.68 5.25 7.34
CA ILE A 196 15.54 6.17 7.51
C ILE A 196 14.91 5.99 8.88
N HIS A 197 14.38 7.09 9.43
CA HIS A 197 13.42 7.00 10.52
C HIS A 197 11.98 6.98 9.98
N ILE A 198 11.15 6.19 10.64
CA ILE A 198 9.72 6.10 10.41
C ILE A 198 9.03 6.45 11.72
N SER A 199 8.31 7.57 11.78
CA SER A 199 7.50 7.97 12.94
C SER A 199 6.01 8.02 12.56
N GLU A 200 5.16 8.57 13.44
CA GLU A 200 3.75 8.86 13.11
C GLU A 200 3.59 9.82 11.92
N ILE A 201 4.65 10.51 11.47
CA ILE A 201 4.62 11.35 10.27
C ILE A 201 4.46 10.52 9.02
N SER A 202 5.29 9.49 8.83
CA SER A 202 5.24 8.58 7.68
C SER A 202 4.41 7.32 7.92
N ALA A 203 4.12 6.97 9.18
CA ALA A 203 3.36 5.79 9.59
C ALA A 203 2.33 6.11 10.70
N PRO A 204 1.33 6.97 10.42
CA PRO A 204 0.41 7.52 11.43
C PRO A 204 -0.50 6.50 12.12
N GLY A 205 -0.59 5.26 11.61
CA GLY A 205 -1.33 4.17 12.23
C GLY A 205 -0.45 3.18 13.01
N SER A 206 0.86 3.38 13.05
CA SER A 206 1.81 2.34 13.48
C SER A 206 2.22 2.42 14.95
N VAL A 207 1.47 3.15 15.79
CA VAL A 207 1.66 3.16 17.26
C VAL A 207 0.58 2.33 17.93
N LEU A 208 0.99 1.39 18.77
CA LEU A 208 0.07 0.66 19.64
C LEU A 208 -0.33 1.58 20.80
N LYS A 209 -1.56 2.11 20.75
CA LYS A 209 -2.16 2.89 21.84
C LYS A 209 -3.26 2.06 22.50
N PRO A 210 -3.44 2.16 23.83
CA PRO A 210 -4.60 1.58 24.51
C PRO A 210 -5.89 1.99 23.79
N ASN A 211 -6.82 1.06 23.60
CA ASN A 211 -8.13 1.27 22.95
C ASN A 211 -8.09 1.69 21.47
N MET A 212 -6.93 1.66 20.79
CA MET A 212 -6.79 1.94 19.35
C MET A 212 -6.31 0.74 18.54
N THR A 213 -6.14 -0.41 19.19
CA THR A 213 -5.60 -1.67 18.66
C THR A 213 -6.32 -2.08 17.37
N GLU A 214 -7.65 -1.91 17.31
CA GLU A 214 -8.53 -2.12 16.15
C GLU A 214 -8.13 -1.37 14.86
N THR A 215 -7.50 -0.20 15.01
CA THR A 215 -7.10 0.70 13.91
C THR A 215 -5.59 0.71 13.67
N ALA A 216 -4.84 -0.09 14.43
CA ALA A 216 -3.40 -0.13 14.35
C ALA A 216 -2.95 -0.74 13.00
N VAL A 217 -2.08 -0.03 12.30
CA VAL A 217 -1.54 -0.42 10.99
C VAL A 217 -0.05 -0.71 11.17
N PRO A 218 0.40 -1.97 11.02
CA PRO A 218 1.81 -2.29 11.21
C PRO A 218 2.67 -1.76 10.06
N LEU A 219 3.95 -1.52 10.37
CA LEU A 219 5.01 -1.41 9.36
C LEU A 219 5.07 -2.68 8.51
N GLN A 220 5.55 -2.54 7.28
CA GLN A 220 5.55 -3.59 6.28
C GLN A 220 6.96 -4.04 5.89
N CYS A 221 7.07 -5.33 5.59
CA CYS A 221 8.27 -5.88 4.96
C CYS A 221 8.37 -5.29 3.55
N MET A 222 9.51 -4.67 3.22
CA MET A 222 9.67 -3.90 1.99
C MET A 222 9.89 -4.77 0.76
N ALA A 223 10.40 -5.99 0.95
CA ALA A 223 10.75 -6.92 -0.11
C ALA A 223 10.43 -8.36 0.32
N ASP A 224 10.19 -9.23 -0.66
CA ASP A 224 10.13 -10.67 -0.40
C ASP A 224 11.49 -11.17 0.12
N GLY A 225 11.47 -12.08 1.07
CA GLY A 225 12.69 -12.56 1.69
C GLY A 225 12.49 -13.60 2.77
N GLU A 226 13.47 -13.67 3.65
CA GLU A 226 13.53 -14.59 4.77
C GLU A 226 14.02 -13.86 6.01
N VAL A 227 13.33 -14.05 7.13
CA VAL A 227 13.82 -13.56 8.42
C VAL A 227 15.03 -14.41 8.82
N VAL A 228 16.16 -13.78 9.06
CA VAL A 228 17.44 -14.46 9.35
C VAL A 228 17.96 -14.22 10.76
N ALA A 229 17.48 -13.16 11.42
CA ALA A 229 17.76 -12.89 12.83
C ALA A 229 16.70 -11.95 13.40
N TRP A 230 16.53 -11.99 14.72
CA TRP A 230 15.74 -11.01 15.46
C TRP A 230 16.27 -10.86 16.89
N ARG A 231 15.80 -9.80 17.54
CA ARG A 231 15.72 -9.69 18.99
C ARG A 231 14.30 -9.24 19.31
N LEU A 232 13.60 -9.96 20.18
CA LEU A 232 12.32 -9.51 20.74
C LEU A 232 12.53 -9.14 22.20
N ASN A 233 12.42 -7.86 22.53
CA ASN A 233 12.42 -7.47 23.93
C ASN A 233 11.10 -7.89 24.59
N LYS A 234 11.18 -8.47 25.78
CA LYS A 234 9.97 -8.79 26.55
C LYS A 234 9.28 -7.50 26.99
N ASP A 235 10.07 -6.58 27.52
CA ASP A 235 9.65 -5.28 28.02
C ASP A 235 10.50 -4.15 27.45
N TYR A 236 10.02 -2.92 27.54
CA TYR A 236 10.86 -1.75 27.31
C TYR A 236 12.08 -1.77 28.25
N GLN A 237 13.24 -1.48 27.70
CA GLN A 237 14.46 -1.29 28.47
C GLN A 237 14.39 0.07 29.16
N ARG A 238 14.85 0.15 30.41
CA ARG A 238 14.79 1.36 31.23
C ARG A 238 16.12 1.63 31.90
N CYS A 239 16.49 2.90 31.98
CA CYS A 239 17.62 3.39 32.76
C CYS A 239 17.34 4.82 33.23
N THR A 240 18.31 5.46 33.88
CA THR A 240 18.22 6.85 34.32
C THR A 240 19.28 7.72 33.64
N TYR A 241 18.92 8.96 33.32
CA TYR A 241 19.81 10.03 32.87
C TYR A 241 19.63 11.23 33.79
N LEU A 242 20.60 11.50 34.67
CA LEU A 242 20.51 12.58 35.66
C LEU A 242 19.17 12.54 36.42
N ASP A 243 18.86 11.38 37.00
CA ASP A 243 17.60 11.07 37.70
C ASP A 243 16.31 11.15 36.86
N GLN A 244 16.41 11.43 35.56
CA GLN A 244 15.27 11.34 34.65
C GLN A 244 15.12 9.92 34.09
N PRO A 245 13.89 9.40 34.00
CA PRO A 245 13.64 8.09 33.41
C PRO A 245 13.90 8.11 31.90
N VAL A 246 14.72 7.17 31.45
CA VAL A 246 14.98 6.87 30.03
C VAL A 246 14.35 5.51 29.71
N GLN A 247 13.78 5.40 28.52
CA GLN A 247 13.13 4.18 28.05
C GLN A 247 13.43 3.98 26.57
N TYR A 248 13.75 2.75 26.17
CA TYR A 248 14.00 2.43 24.77
C TYR A 248 13.70 0.95 24.49
N THR A 249 13.71 0.57 23.23
CA THR A 249 13.57 -0.81 22.77
C THR A 249 14.66 -1.12 21.77
N THR A 250 15.25 -2.30 21.92
CA THR A 250 16.23 -2.87 20.97
C THR A 250 15.61 -4.00 20.15
N THR A 251 14.28 -4.10 20.15
CA THR A 251 13.57 -5.09 19.33
C THR A 251 13.87 -4.80 17.86
N PHE A 252 14.34 -5.82 17.15
CA PHE A 252 14.64 -5.73 15.74
C PHE A 252 14.32 -7.03 15.00
N VAL A 253 14.13 -6.92 13.70
CA VAL A 253 14.12 -8.07 12.78
C VAL A 253 15.00 -7.78 11.57
N LEU A 254 15.76 -8.78 11.15
CA LEU A 254 16.63 -8.75 9.99
C LEU A 254 16.07 -9.66 8.91
N VAL A 255 15.73 -9.07 7.76
CA VAL A 255 15.21 -9.81 6.60
C VAL A 255 16.28 -9.86 5.51
N LYS A 256 16.66 -11.06 5.09
CA LYS A 256 17.50 -11.29 3.90
C LYS A 256 16.60 -11.39 2.68
N SER A 257 16.93 -10.62 1.65
CA SER A 257 16.26 -10.64 0.35
C SER A 257 17.30 -10.85 -0.75
N THR A 258 16.89 -11.51 -1.82
CA THR A 258 17.75 -11.85 -2.95
C THR A 258 17.17 -11.25 -4.22
N CYS A 259 17.80 -10.18 -4.72
CA CYS A 259 17.43 -9.58 -5.99
C CYS A 259 18.09 -10.34 -7.12
N LEU A 260 17.29 -10.85 -8.07
CA LEU A 260 17.77 -11.46 -9.31
C LEU A 260 17.14 -10.72 -10.50
N PRO A 261 17.80 -9.67 -11.01
CA PRO A 261 17.26 -8.84 -12.09
C PRO A 261 17.05 -9.60 -13.41
N ASP A 262 17.87 -10.62 -13.67
CA ASP A 262 17.77 -11.50 -14.82
C ASP A 262 17.98 -12.96 -14.39
N LYS A 263 16.93 -13.78 -14.43
CA LYS A 263 16.99 -15.20 -14.01
C LYS A 263 17.96 -16.03 -14.84
N GLY A 264 18.27 -15.62 -16.07
CA GLY A 264 19.26 -16.29 -16.92
C GLY A 264 20.71 -15.92 -16.60
N LYS A 265 20.93 -15.00 -15.64
CA LYS A 265 22.25 -14.45 -15.32
C LYS A 265 22.46 -14.36 -13.82
N GLU A 266 22.72 -15.50 -13.19
CA GLU A 266 22.94 -15.60 -11.74
C GLU A 266 24.05 -14.68 -11.21
N GLN A 267 25.04 -14.33 -12.04
CA GLN A 267 26.08 -13.35 -11.68
C GLN A 267 25.54 -11.93 -11.43
N THR A 268 24.29 -11.66 -11.82
CA THR A 268 23.58 -10.40 -11.58
C THR A 268 22.77 -10.41 -10.29
N GLN A 269 22.81 -11.51 -9.54
CA GLN A 269 22.16 -11.62 -8.26
C GLN A 269 22.83 -10.71 -7.22
N LEU A 270 22.02 -10.18 -6.31
CA LEU A 270 22.47 -9.45 -5.14
C LEU A 270 21.67 -9.86 -3.92
N ASP A 271 22.35 -10.32 -2.89
CA ASP A 271 21.78 -10.44 -1.55
C ASP A 271 21.87 -9.11 -0.82
N PHE A 272 20.76 -8.69 -0.22
CA PHE A 272 20.70 -7.53 0.66
C PHE A 272 19.84 -7.84 1.87
N TYR A 273 19.99 -7.00 2.88
CA TYR A 273 19.32 -7.14 4.16
C TYR A 273 18.57 -5.87 4.49
N SER A 274 17.32 -6.02 4.95
CA SER A 274 16.54 -4.94 5.55
C SER A 274 16.53 -5.15 7.07
N LEU A 275 17.14 -4.22 7.80
CA LEU A 275 17.19 -4.22 9.25
C LEU A 275 16.16 -3.22 9.79
N TYR A 276 15.16 -3.73 10.52
CA TYR A 276 14.13 -2.92 11.16
C TYR A 276 14.39 -2.89 12.67
N MET A 277 14.74 -1.73 13.21
CA MET A 277 15.11 -1.55 14.62
C MET A 277 14.17 -0.58 15.34
N GLY A 278 14.18 -0.64 16.67
CA GLY A 278 13.35 0.23 17.50
C GLY A 278 11.87 -0.15 17.42
N LEU A 279 11.55 -1.41 17.12
CA LEU A 279 10.17 -1.88 17.09
C LEU A 279 9.61 -2.00 18.52
N ALA A 280 8.29 -1.88 18.66
CA ALA A 280 7.61 -2.06 19.93
C ALA A 280 7.93 -3.45 20.56
N PRO A 281 8.23 -3.51 21.87
CA PRO A 281 8.51 -4.77 22.58
C PRO A 281 7.23 -5.59 22.77
N LEU A 282 7.36 -6.84 23.22
CA LEU A 282 6.22 -7.73 23.45
C LEU A 282 5.19 -7.15 24.42
N SER A 283 5.63 -6.45 25.48
CA SER A 283 4.75 -5.85 26.47
C SER A 283 3.89 -4.69 25.95
N ALA A 284 4.18 -4.16 24.77
CA ALA A 284 3.32 -3.17 24.12
C ALA A 284 2.09 -3.79 23.43
N PHE A 285 2.10 -5.11 23.21
CA PHE A 285 1.00 -5.82 22.57
C PHE A 285 -0.03 -6.26 23.60
N GLU A 286 -1.30 -5.96 23.31
CA GLU A 286 -2.41 -6.33 24.15
C GLU A 286 -2.73 -7.83 24.01
N LYS A 287 -2.94 -8.51 25.12
CA LYS A 287 -3.46 -9.87 25.13
C LYS A 287 -4.98 -9.86 25.00
N ARG A 288 -5.50 -10.76 24.18
CA ARG A 288 -6.92 -10.90 23.90
C ARG A 288 -7.34 -12.36 24.08
N LYS A 289 -8.58 -12.57 24.52
CA LYS A 289 -9.12 -13.92 24.70
C LYS A 289 -9.18 -14.66 23.38
N CYS A 290 -8.71 -15.90 23.39
CA CYS A 290 -8.87 -16.84 22.30
C CYS A 290 -9.99 -17.81 22.65
N MET A 291 -10.90 -18.04 21.70
CA MET A 291 -12.04 -18.93 21.89
C MET A 291 -12.09 -19.97 20.76
N VAL A 292 -12.66 -21.12 21.05
CA VAL A 292 -12.88 -22.21 20.09
C VAL A 292 -14.36 -22.53 19.97
N ALA A 293 -14.83 -22.62 18.74
CA ALA A 293 -16.21 -22.99 18.43
C ALA A 293 -16.47 -24.46 18.76
N GLN A 294 -17.36 -24.72 19.73
CA GLN A 294 -17.75 -26.08 20.13
C GLN A 294 -18.69 -26.76 19.13
N LYS A 295 -19.37 -25.96 18.30
CA LYS A 295 -20.30 -26.38 17.25
C LYS A 295 -20.32 -25.36 16.12
N LYS A 296 -21.19 -25.54 15.12
CA LYS A 296 -21.39 -24.51 14.09
C LYS A 296 -22.02 -23.27 14.74
N VAL A 297 -21.32 -22.13 14.70
CA VAL A 297 -21.77 -20.86 15.29
C VAL A 297 -22.12 -19.88 14.17
N ILE A 298 -23.18 -19.08 14.35
CA ILE A 298 -23.60 -18.08 13.34
C ILE A 298 -22.65 -16.88 13.41
N LYS A 299 -22.08 -16.50 12.26
CA LYS A 299 -21.37 -15.22 12.08
C LYS A 299 -22.38 -14.12 11.79
N ARG A 300 -22.19 -12.96 12.41
CA ARG A 300 -23.02 -11.78 12.22
C ARG A 300 -22.20 -10.60 11.69
N GLU A 301 -22.84 -9.74 10.90
CA GLU A 301 -22.20 -8.58 10.26
C GLU A 301 -21.64 -7.59 11.28
N VAL A 302 -20.62 -6.82 10.85
CA VAL A 302 -20.03 -5.72 11.62
C VAL A 302 -20.67 -4.40 11.16
N GLY A 303 -21.14 -3.59 12.11
CA GLY A 303 -21.79 -2.30 11.84
C GLY A 303 -21.67 -1.36 13.05
N LYS A 304 -22.01 -0.08 12.85
CA LYS A 304 -22.02 0.91 13.93
C LYS A 304 -23.36 0.83 14.67
N TYR A 305 -23.35 0.28 15.88
CA TYR A 305 -24.55 0.11 16.72
C TYR A 305 -24.65 1.15 17.86
N GLU A 306 -23.81 2.19 17.81
CA GLU A 306 -23.85 3.30 18.77
C GLU A 306 -25.12 4.15 18.63
N SER A 307 -25.70 4.25 17.43
CA SER A 307 -26.93 5.00 17.19
C SER A 307 -28.18 4.34 17.82
N SER A 308 -28.15 3.05 18.16
CA SER A 308 -29.23 2.39 18.89
C SER A 308 -29.16 2.56 20.41
N ARG A 309 -28.06 3.13 20.95
CA ARG A 309 -27.97 3.47 22.39
C ARG A 309 -28.77 4.71 22.79
N GLN A 310 -29.42 5.41 21.84
CA GLN A 310 -30.19 6.62 22.11
C GLN A 310 -31.48 6.39 22.93
N SER A 311 -31.92 5.14 23.18
CA SER A 311 -33.11 4.84 24.02
C SER A 311 -32.83 4.09 25.33
N GLY A 312 -31.58 3.75 25.66
CA GLY A 312 -31.27 2.93 26.85
C GLY A 312 -31.57 1.44 26.71
N ASP A 313 -32.11 0.98 25.57
CA ASP A 313 -32.33 -0.43 25.28
C ASP A 313 -31.08 -1.10 24.69
N ALA A 314 -30.88 -2.39 25.00
CA ALA A 314 -29.79 -3.18 24.44
C ALA A 314 -29.97 -3.41 22.92
N PRO A 315 -28.90 -3.33 22.11
CA PRO A 315 -29.00 -3.50 20.67
C PRO A 315 -29.39 -4.94 20.29
N HIS A 316 -30.09 -5.12 19.17
CA HIS A 316 -30.40 -6.44 18.64
C HIS A 316 -29.20 -7.06 17.90
N ALA A 317 -29.09 -8.38 17.95
CA ALA A 317 -28.00 -9.11 17.31
C ALA A 317 -28.01 -8.89 15.78
N PRO A 318 -26.87 -8.55 15.15
CA PRO A 318 -26.84 -8.16 13.73
C PRO A 318 -27.23 -9.27 12.76
N LYS A 319 -27.43 -8.93 11.48
CA LYS A 319 -27.81 -9.91 10.46
C LYS A 319 -26.78 -11.05 10.37
N ALA A 320 -27.28 -12.27 10.20
CA ALA A 320 -26.43 -13.43 9.94
C ALA A 320 -25.79 -13.33 8.55
N ILE A 321 -24.47 -13.48 8.48
CA ILE A 321 -23.66 -13.42 7.24
C ILE A 321 -22.98 -14.74 6.90
N GLY A 322 -23.02 -15.72 7.80
CA GLY A 322 -22.41 -17.02 7.57
C GLY A 322 -22.35 -17.88 8.82
N ARG A 323 -21.52 -18.93 8.78
CA ARG A 323 -21.28 -19.80 9.93
C ARG A 323 -19.80 -20.08 10.11
N LEU A 324 -19.39 -20.11 11.36
CA LEU A 324 -18.09 -20.57 11.83
C LEU A 324 -18.17 -22.09 12.08
N PRO A 325 -17.26 -22.91 11.54
CA PRO A 325 -17.29 -24.36 11.75
C PRO A 325 -16.88 -24.76 13.18
N LYS A 326 -17.25 -25.97 13.62
CA LYS A 326 -16.75 -26.55 14.88
C LYS A 326 -15.23 -26.67 14.82
N GLY A 327 -14.56 -26.35 15.93
CA GLY A 327 -13.11 -26.38 16.07
C GLY A 327 -12.40 -25.13 15.53
N ALA A 328 -13.13 -24.18 14.94
CA ALA A 328 -12.52 -22.93 14.51
C ALA A 328 -12.08 -22.11 15.73
N ARG A 329 -10.82 -21.70 15.71
CA ARG A 329 -10.21 -20.80 16.70
C ARG A 329 -10.46 -19.35 16.28
N ILE A 330 -10.77 -18.49 17.23
CA ILE A 330 -11.00 -17.06 17.02
C ILE A 330 -10.29 -16.22 18.09
N LEU A 331 -9.92 -14.99 17.75
CA LEU A 331 -9.44 -13.99 18.70
C LEU A 331 -10.56 -12.97 18.94
N ILE A 332 -10.87 -12.69 20.21
CA ILE A 332 -11.89 -11.72 20.60
C ILE A 332 -11.27 -10.32 20.68
N LEU A 333 -11.75 -9.43 19.83
CA LEU A 333 -11.30 -8.05 19.74
C LEU A 333 -12.11 -7.12 20.66
N GLU A 334 -13.42 -7.36 20.76
CA GLU A 334 -14.32 -6.61 21.64
C GLU A 334 -15.42 -7.52 22.16
N GLU A 335 -15.93 -7.24 23.36
CA GLU A 335 -17.08 -7.93 23.95
C GLU A 335 -18.23 -6.94 24.13
N THR A 336 -19.44 -7.37 23.83
CA THR A 336 -20.66 -6.61 24.05
C THR A 336 -21.83 -7.55 24.26
N GLU A 337 -23.00 -7.01 24.57
CA GLU A 337 -24.23 -7.77 24.68
C GLU A 337 -25.22 -7.38 23.59
N PHE A 338 -25.92 -8.38 23.04
CA PHE A 338 -27.00 -8.17 22.08
C PHE A 338 -28.26 -8.94 22.49
N LEU A 339 -29.42 -8.32 22.27
CA LEU A 339 -30.70 -9.02 22.26
C LEU A 339 -30.75 -10.00 21.10
N ASN A 340 -30.88 -11.28 21.38
CA ASN A 340 -30.90 -12.35 20.39
C ASN A 340 -32.04 -13.35 20.69
N LYS A 341 -32.35 -14.21 19.72
CA LYS A 341 -33.31 -15.30 19.93
C LYS A 341 -32.84 -16.20 21.09
N PRO A 342 -33.74 -16.54 22.02
CA PRO A 342 -33.38 -17.38 23.15
C PRO A 342 -32.81 -18.73 22.73
N VAL A 343 -31.86 -19.23 23.52
CA VAL A 343 -31.30 -20.58 23.29
C VAL A 343 -32.30 -21.67 23.70
N SER A 344 -33.20 -21.38 24.65
CA SER A 344 -34.20 -22.33 25.13
C SER A 344 -35.21 -22.71 24.04
N PRO A 345 -35.39 -24.01 23.73
CA PRO A 345 -36.41 -24.47 22.77
C PRO A 345 -37.85 -24.17 23.19
N LYS A 346 -38.07 -23.85 24.47
CA LYS A 346 -39.40 -23.57 25.06
C LYS A 346 -39.77 -22.09 25.02
N ALA A 347 -38.92 -21.22 24.45
CA ALA A 347 -39.17 -19.79 24.41
C ALA A 347 -40.34 -19.45 23.49
N ARG A 348 -41.17 -18.48 23.90
CA ARG A 348 -42.31 -18.03 23.09
C ARG A 348 -41.82 -17.37 21.80
N PRO A 349 -42.50 -17.56 20.66
CA PRO A 349 -42.17 -16.85 19.43
C PRO A 349 -42.11 -15.33 19.63
N GLY A 350 -41.09 -14.69 19.07
CA GLY A 350 -40.89 -13.24 19.16
C GLY A 350 -40.17 -12.75 20.42
N THR A 351 -39.84 -13.63 21.37
CA THR A 351 -39.02 -13.26 22.53
C THR A 351 -37.54 -13.09 22.14
N THR A 352 -36.87 -12.18 22.82
CA THR A 352 -35.41 -11.98 22.77
C THR A 352 -34.84 -12.07 24.18
N GLU A 353 -33.58 -12.47 24.29
CA GLU A 353 -32.82 -12.46 25.53
C GLU A 353 -31.46 -11.80 25.29
N LEU A 354 -30.92 -11.16 26.32
CA LEU A 354 -29.60 -10.56 26.26
C LEU A 354 -28.54 -11.67 26.29
N GLN A 355 -27.64 -11.66 25.31
CA GLN A 355 -26.58 -12.66 25.19
C GLN A 355 -25.22 -11.99 24.98
N PRO A 356 -24.13 -12.56 25.54
CA PRO A 356 -22.79 -12.08 25.30
C PRO A 356 -22.34 -12.41 23.87
N PHE A 357 -21.69 -11.44 23.24
CA PHE A 357 -21.14 -11.51 21.90
C PHE A 357 -19.72 -10.94 21.85
N GLY A 358 -18.90 -11.51 20.98
CA GLY A 358 -17.55 -11.05 20.72
C GLY A 358 -17.36 -10.64 19.26
N LEU A 359 -16.77 -9.48 19.03
CA LEU A 359 -16.24 -9.09 17.73
C LEU A 359 -14.96 -9.88 17.56
N ALA A 360 -14.85 -10.65 16.48
CA ALA A 360 -13.77 -11.61 16.36
C ALA A 360 -13.20 -11.67 14.94
N GLN A 361 -11.96 -12.16 14.87
CA GLN A 361 -11.31 -12.64 13.65
C GLN A 361 -10.98 -14.12 13.83
N ALA A 362 -11.10 -14.89 12.74
CA ALA A 362 -10.73 -16.31 12.75
C ALA A 362 -9.24 -16.50 12.48
N PHE A 363 -8.68 -17.60 12.99
CA PHE A 363 -7.38 -18.08 12.53
C PHE A 363 -7.54 -18.92 11.26
N ASP A 364 -6.64 -18.70 10.30
CA ASP A 364 -6.50 -19.57 9.14
C ASP A 364 -5.74 -20.86 9.51
N LYS A 365 -5.60 -21.76 8.53
CA LYS A 365 -4.89 -23.04 8.69
C LYS A 365 -3.42 -22.93 9.10
N ASN A 366 -2.81 -21.75 8.93
CA ASN A 366 -1.42 -21.48 9.27
C ASN A 366 -1.30 -20.72 10.61
N GLY A 367 -2.41 -20.48 11.31
CA GLY A 367 -2.43 -19.72 12.56
C GLY A 367 -2.39 -18.20 12.36
N LYS A 368 -2.64 -17.68 11.15
CA LYS A 368 -2.72 -16.23 10.88
C LYS A 368 -4.17 -15.75 11.00
N LEU A 369 -4.38 -14.57 11.59
CA LEU A 369 -5.70 -13.95 11.65
C LEU A 369 -6.19 -13.57 10.25
N THR A 370 -7.45 -13.90 9.94
CA THR A 370 -8.14 -13.50 8.71
C THR A 370 -8.55 -12.03 8.76
N GLU A 371 -8.61 -11.34 7.63
CA GLU A 371 -9.06 -9.94 7.57
C GLU A 371 -10.55 -9.76 7.90
N GLU A 372 -11.39 -10.77 7.67
CA GLU A 372 -12.83 -10.73 7.97
C GLU A 372 -13.06 -10.61 9.49
N LYS A 373 -13.70 -9.51 9.90
CA LYS A 373 -14.26 -9.33 11.24
C LYS A 373 -15.74 -9.72 11.26
N PHE A 374 -16.19 -10.31 12.34
CA PHE A 374 -17.60 -10.70 12.53
C PHE A 374 -17.98 -10.80 14.00
N TRP A 375 -19.26 -10.63 14.31
CA TRP A 375 -19.80 -10.89 15.65
C TRP A 375 -20.21 -12.35 15.81
N VAL A 376 -19.91 -12.95 16.95
CA VAL A 376 -20.31 -14.32 17.34
C VAL A 376 -20.76 -14.38 18.79
N THR A 377 -21.68 -15.29 19.11
CA THR A 377 -22.09 -15.52 20.51
C THR A 377 -20.94 -16.11 21.32
N LEU A 378 -20.81 -15.68 22.58
CA LEU A 378 -19.82 -16.18 23.54
C LEU A 378 -20.43 -17.14 24.58
N LEU A 379 -21.67 -17.59 24.37
CA LEU A 379 -22.31 -18.50 25.30
C LEU A 379 -21.52 -19.82 25.45
N PRO A 380 -21.35 -20.36 26.68
CA PRO A 380 -20.52 -21.54 26.95
C PRO A 380 -20.86 -22.79 26.13
N GLY A 381 -22.13 -22.94 25.72
CA GLY A 381 -22.56 -24.07 24.87
C GLY A 381 -22.13 -23.95 23.40
N TYR A 382 -21.61 -22.79 22.97
CA TYR A 382 -21.20 -22.49 21.59
C TYR A 382 -19.70 -22.22 21.48
N MET A 383 -19.11 -21.61 22.50
CA MET A 383 -17.70 -21.21 22.55
C MET A 383 -17.07 -21.66 23.86
N THR A 384 -15.78 -21.99 23.81
CA THR A 384 -14.97 -22.27 25.01
C THR A 384 -13.67 -21.49 24.90
N GLU A 385 -13.22 -20.95 26.03
CA GLU A 385 -11.97 -20.23 26.13
C GLU A 385 -10.78 -21.19 26.01
N GLU A 386 -9.77 -20.79 25.22
CA GLU A 386 -8.53 -21.54 24.96
C GLU A 386 -7.29 -20.77 25.48
N GLY A 387 -7.52 -19.69 26.24
CA GLY A 387 -6.48 -18.83 26.81
C GLY A 387 -6.39 -17.47 26.12
N GLU A 388 -5.21 -16.87 26.15
CA GLU A 388 -4.95 -15.53 25.62
C GLU A 388 -3.91 -15.55 24.50
N GLN A 389 -4.05 -14.64 23.55
CA GLN A 389 -3.07 -14.42 22.49
C GLN A 389 -2.87 -12.92 22.25
N TYR A 390 -1.63 -12.53 21.93
CA TYR A 390 -1.30 -11.15 21.58
C TYR A 390 -2.00 -10.72 20.29
N ALA A 391 -2.76 -9.63 20.37
CA ALA A 391 -3.38 -9.00 19.21
C ALA A 391 -2.31 -8.34 18.33
N HIS A 392 -2.48 -8.43 17.01
CA HIS A 392 -1.60 -7.80 16.00
C HIS A 392 -0.14 -8.23 16.02
N LEU A 393 0.22 -9.30 16.75
CA LEU A 393 1.60 -9.78 16.81
C LEU A 393 2.04 -10.26 15.41
N PRO A 394 3.06 -9.65 14.78
CA PRO A 394 3.59 -10.09 13.50
C PRO A 394 4.02 -11.56 13.52
N PHE A 395 3.98 -12.24 12.38
CA PHE A 395 4.25 -13.68 12.31
C PHE A 395 5.63 -14.06 12.86
N TRP A 396 6.67 -13.27 12.60
CA TRP A 396 8.00 -13.53 13.15
C TRP A 396 8.06 -13.34 14.67
N MET A 397 7.30 -12.39 15.23
CA MET A 397 7.21 -12.21 16.68
C MET A 397 6.45 -13.37 17.33
N GLN A 398 5.44 -13.94 16.66
CA GLN A 398 4.79 -15.18 17.12
C GLN A 398 5.82 -16.32 17.23
N LYS A 399 6.68 -16.48 16.21
CA LYS A 399 7.78 -17.46 16.24
C LYS A 399 8.82 -17.18 17.31
N ALA A 400 9.13 -15.90 17.56
CA ALA A 400 10.01 -15.51 18.67
C ALA A 400 9.40 -15.89 20.03
N VAL A 401 8.09 -15.67 20.23
CA VAL A 401 7.37 -16.06 21.44
C VAL A 401 7.34 -17.57 21.61
N GLU A 402 7.07 -18.33 20.56
CA GLU A 402 7.12 -19.81 20.56
C GLU A 402 8.52 -20.33 20.94
N GLN A 403 9.58 -19.65 20.48
CA GLN A 403 10.97 -19.99 20.81
C GLN A 403 11.34 -19.64 22.26
N GLY A 404 10.62 -18.71 22.90
CA GLY A 404 10.75 -18.40 24.33
C GLY A 404 12.05 -17.70 24.73
N ILE A 405 12.85 -17.22 23.76
CA ILE A 405 14.09 -16.48 24.03
C ILE A 405 13.83 -14.99 23.77
N PHE A 406 13.95 -14.19 24.82
CA PHE A 406 13.75 -12.74 24.79
C PHE A 406 15.05 -12.00 25.09
N ASP A 407 15.11 -10.74 24.71
CA ASP A 407 16.22 -9.80 25.03
C ASP A 407 17.61 -10.21 24.50
N ALA A 408 17.68 -11.27 23.70
CA ALA A 408 18.88 -11.76 23.04
C ALA A 408 18.70 -11.82 21.51
N VAL A 409 19.81 -11.81 20.77
CA VAL A 409 19.77 -12.03 19.33
C VAL A 409 19.64 -13.52 19.06
N THR A 410 18.63 -13.90 18.30
CA THR A 410 18.37 -15.29 17.92
C THR A 410 18.15 -15.41 16.43
N LYS A 411 18.38 -16.62 15.91
CA LYS A 411 18.04 -17.01 14.55
C LYS A 411 16.80 -17.89 14.58
N PRO A 412 15.93 -17.82 13.55
CA PRO A 412 14.84 -18.78 13.41
C PRO A 412 15.36 -20.22 13.38
N ALA A 413 14.68 -21.11 14.10
CA ALA A 413 14.99 -22.54 14.09
C ALA A 413 14.74 -23.19 12.72
N THR A 414 13.79 -22.66 11.95
CA THR A 414 13.45 -23.07 10.59
C THR A 414 13.33 -21.85 9.68
N ALA A 415 13.66 -22.01 8.40
CA ALA A 415 13.55 -20.95 7.39
C ALA A 415 12.19 -20.23 7.47
N LEU A 416 12.23 -18.93 7.77
CA LEU A 416 11.03 -18.12 8.02
C LEU A 416 10.79 -17.15 6.88
N LYS A 417 10.01 -17.59 5.88
CA LYS A 417 9.66 -16.76 4.72
C LYS A 417 8.76 -15.60 5.12
N ILE A 418 9.02 -14.45 4.50
CA ILE A 418 8.25 -13.22 4.67
C ILE A 418 8.11 -12.54 3.31
N ASN A 419 6.93 -12.01 3.01
CA ASN A 419 6.65 -11.39 1.72
C ASN A 419 6.57 -9.87 1.85
N ALA A 420 6.81 -9.17 0.75
CA ALA A 420 6.55 -7.74 0.66
C ALA A 420 5.09 -7.43 1.00
N GLY A 421 4.91 -6.57 2.00
CA GLY A 421 3.62 -6.16 2.56
C GLY A 421 3.22 -6.89 3.85
N ASP A 422 3.89 -7.98 4.22
CA ASP A 422 3.66 -8.66 5.50
C ASP A 422 4.06 -7.74 6.67
N ALA A 423 3.38 -7.90 7.81
CA ALA A 423 3.61 -7.07 8.99
C ALA A 423 5.02 -7.32 9.57
N ILE A 424 5.74 -6.23 9.85
CA ILE A 424 7.04 -6.23 10.53
C ILE A 424 6.89 -5.92 12.01
N GLY A 425 6.06 -4.94 12.36
CA GLY A 425 5.90 -4.50 13.74
C GLY A 425 5.31 -3.11 13.84
N PHE A 426 5.35 -2.57 15.05
CA PHE A 426 4.87 -1.23 15.37
C PHE A 426 6.02 -0.39 15.90
N LEU A 427 5.83 0.92 15.89
CA LEU A 427 6.83 1.88 16.35
C LEU A 427 7.05 1.73 17.86
N GLY A 428 8.31 1.69 18.28
CA GLY A 428 8.69 1.67 19.69
C GLY A 428 8.71 3.08 20.28
N GLU A 429 8.30 3.20 21.53
CA GLU A 429 8.47 4.43 22.30
C GLU A 429 9.92 4.56 22.79
N ASP A 430 10.50 5.73 22.56
CA ASP A 430 11.83 6.13 22.97
C ASP A 430 11.75 7.41 23.80
N ILE A 431 12.24 7.34 25.04
CA ILE A 431 12.38 8.47 25.96
C ILE A 431 13.88 8.71 26.10
N ALA A 432 14.40 9.63 25.29
CA ALA A 432 15.82 9.89 25.15
C ALA A 432 16.26 11.16 25.89
N PRO A 433 17.52 11.25 26.35
CA PRO A 433 18.08 12.49 26.90
C PRO A 433 18.02 13.66 25.90
N MET A 434 17.64 14.85 26.36
CA MET A 434 17.69 16.10 25.58
C MET A 434 18.60 17.17 26.18
N GLY A 435 19.42 16.79 27.17
CA GLY A 435 20.32 17.68 27.91
C GLY A 435 19.65 18.37 29.11
N GLN A 436 20.44 19.03 29.96
CA GLN A 436 19.98 19.78 31.13
C GLN A 436 19.04 18.99 32.07
N ALA A 437 19.32 17.70 32.30
CA ALA A 437 18.44 16.81 33.09
C ALA A 437 16.99 16.79 32.58
N LYS A 438 16.81 16.82 31.25
CA LYS A 438 15.52 16.65 30.58
C LYS A 438 15.58 15.47 29.62
N THR A 439 14.40 14.95 29.32
CA THR A 439 14.19 13.90 28.32
C THR A 439 13.13 14.32 27.30
N SER A 440 13.29 13.87 26.05
CA SER A 440 12.28 13.97 25.01
C SER A 440 11.64 12.61 24.76
N ARG A 441 10.35 12.61 24.43
CA ARG A 441 9.60 11.41 24.07
C ARG A 441 9.36 11.41 22.56
N SER A 442 9.62 10.28 21.92
CA SER A 442 9.37 10.07 20.50
C SER A 442 8.96 8.62 20.26
N THR A 443 8.28 8.37 19.15
CA THR A 443 7.85 7.02 18.78
C THR A 443 8.22 6.80 17.32
N TYR A 444 9.19 5.93 17.10
CA TYR A 444 9.76 5.71 15.76
C TYR A 444 10.37 4.32 15.63
N ALA A 445 10.64 3.93 14.39
CA ALA A 445 11.49 2.81 14.03
C ALA A 445 12.59 3.29 13.10
N HIS A 446 13.73 2.61 13.11
CA HIS A 446 14.84 2.86 12.21
C HIS A 446 14.94 1.73 11.20
N ILE A 447 15.11 2.05 9.92
CA ILE A 447 15.23 1.04 8.85
C ILE A 447 16.51 1.29 8.05
N GLU A 448 17.36 0.27 7.99
CA GLU A 448 18.56 0.24 7.15
C GLU A 448 18.44 -0.81 6.06
N VAL A 449 18.99 -0.50 4.88
CA VAL A 449 19.18 -1.47 3.80
C VAL A 449 20.67 -1.59 3.54
N LEU A 450 21.20 -2.79 3.77
CA LEU A 450 22.64 -3.06 3.72
C LEU A 450 22.91 -4.31 2.91
N SER A 451 24.11 -4.40 2.33
CA SER A 451 24.57 -5.58 1.63
C SER A 451 26.07 -5.73 1.84
N ALA A 452 26.46 -6.91 2.31
CA ALA A 452 27.85 -7.34 2.37
C ALA A 452 28.21 -8.25 1.19
N ASP A 453 27.34 -8.30 0.17
CA ASP A 453 27.55 -9.13 -1.01
C ASP A 453 28.68 -8.55 -1.86
N SER A 454 29.74 -9.32 -2.07
CA SER A 454 30.90 -8.91 -2.86
C SER A 454 30.56 -8.61 -4.32
N ARG A 455 29.37 -9.02 -4.79
CA ARG A 455 28.85 -8.71 -6.12
C ARG A 455 28.32 -7.29 -6.24
N MET A 456 28.13 -6.54 -5.15
CA MET A 456 27.53 -5.20 -5.18
C MET A 456 28.14 -4.25 -6.24
N PRO A 457 29.47 -4.10 -6.37
CA PRO A 457 30.03 -3.23 -7.41
C PRO A 457 29.62 -3.68 -8.82
N ALA A 458 29.77 -4.98 -9.12
CA ALA A 458 29.37 -5.54 -10.40
C ALA A 458 27.86 -5.43 -10.63
N PHE A 459 27.03 -5.64 -9.60
CA PHE A 459 25.58 -5.48 -9.69
C PHE A 459 25.19 -4.08 -10.18
N LEU A 460 25.85 -3.04 -9.64
CA LEU A 460 25.62 -1.64 -10.02
C LEU A 460 26.10 -1.31 -11.44
N ASP A 461 27.15 -1.99 -11.92
CA ASP A 461 27.66 -1.84 -13.29
C ASP A 461 26.78 -2.54 -14.35
N ASN A 462 25.73 -3.25 -13.93
CA ASN A 462 24.76 -3.92 -14.80
C ASN A 462 25.39 -4.81 -15.91
N PRO A 463 26.27 -5.78 -15.56
CA PRO A 463 26.89 -6.71 -16.52
C PRO A 463 25.83 -7.57 -17.23
N GLY A 464 24.67 -7.74 -16.59
CA GLY A 464 23.51 -8.39 -17.16
C GLY A 464 22.89 -7.65 -18.34
N LYS A 465 23.26 -6.38 -18.59
CA LYS A 465 22.62 -5.51 -19.60
C LYS A 465 21.11 -5.51 -19.43
N VAL A 466 20.63 -5.51 -18.18
CA VAL A 466 19.20 -5.52 -17.87
C VAL A 466 18.59 -4.21 -18.37
N THR A 467 17.58 -4.32 -19.22
CA THR A 467 16.91 -3.18 -19.87
C THR A 467 15.47 -2.97 -19.41
N ALA A 468 14.96 -3.88 -18.58
CA ALA A 468 13.65 -3.83 -17.95
C ALA A 468 13.67 -3.02 -16.65
N GLY A 469 12.50 -2.58 -16.19
CA GLY A 469 12.34 -1.76 -14.98
C GLY A 469 12.39 -0.25 -15.22
N ARG A 470 12.33 0.52 -14.13
CA ARG A 470 12.37 1.99 -14.19
C ARG A 470 13.77 2.45 -14.58
N LYS A 471 13.85 3.30 -15.59
CA LYS A 471 15.13 3.82 -16.10
C LYS A 471 15.44 5.16 -15.46
N TYR A 472 16.72 5.36 -15.16
CA TYR A 472 17.23 6.60 -14.60
C TYR A 472 18.35 7.15 -15.48
N ILE A 473 18.44 8.47 -15.57
CA ILE A 473 19.53 9.20 -16.20
C ILE A 473 20.45 9.66 -15.09
N ARG A 474 21.69 9.18 -15.11
CA ARG A 474 22.78 9.73 -14.31
C ARG A 474 23.43 10.85 -15.11
N VAL A 475 23.25 12.09 -14.66
CA VAL A 475 23.95 13.25 -15.23
C VAL A 475 25.35 13.27 -14.63
N HIS A 476 26.36 13.14 -15.48
CA HIS A 476 27.77 13.20 -15.05
C HIS A 476 28.09 14.61 -14.53
N PRO A 477 28.83 14.75 -13.40
CA PRO A 477 29.40 16.04 -13.05
C PRO A 477 30.25 16.53 -14.22
N THR A 478 30.24 17.81 -14.57
CA THR A 478 30.83 18.32 -15.83
C THR A 478 30.04 18.09 -17.12
N ALA A 479 28.86 17.45 -17.09
CA ALA A 479 28.01 17.39 -18.28
C ALA A 479 27.58 18.81 -18.71
N LYS A 480 27.58 19.09 -20.01
CA LYS A 480 27.15 20.37 -20.56
C LYS A 480 25.62 20.46 -20.54
N LEU A 481 25.10 21.56 -20.00
CA LEU A 481 23.65 21.84 -20.00
C LEU A 481 23.25 22.64 -21.24
N TYR A 482 22.03 22.40 -21.72
CA TYR A 482 21.48 23.04 -22.91
C TYR A 482 20.10 23.62 -22.62
N THR A 483 19.80 24.78 -23.21
CA THR A 483 18.46 25.37 -23.24
C THR A 483 17.77 25.05 -24.55
N LEU A 484 16.45 24.84 -24.50
CA LEU A 484 15.62 24.64 -25.68
C LEU A 484 14.80 25.90 -25.94
N SER A 485 15.08 26.60 -27.04
CA SER A 485 14.30 27.77 -27.49
C SER A 485 14.01 27.64 -28.99
N GLY A 486 12.75 27.83 -29.39
CA GLY A 486 12.33 27.73 -30.80
C GLY A 486 12.64 26.39 -31.49
N GLY A 487 12.80 25.29 -30.74
CA GLY A 487 13.19 23.99 -31.28
C GLY A 487 14.71 23.75 -31.36
N THR A 488 15.51 24.78 -31.07
CA THR A 488 16.98 24.73 -31.10
C THR A 488 17.53 24.51 -29.70
N PHE A 489 18.48 23.57 -29.59
CA PHE A 489 19.22 23.30 -28.35
C PHE A 489 20.53 24.10 -28.35
N SER A 490 20.64 25.07 -27.44
CA SER A 490 21.82 25.92 -27.29
C SER A 490 22.60 25.56 -26.04
N ASN A 491 23.91 25.39 -26.15
CA ASN A 491 24.77 25.12 -25.00
C ASN A 491 24.77 26.34 -24.07
N THR A 492 24.54 26.10 -22.78
CA THR A 492 24.54 27.15 -21.75
C THR A 492 25.94 27.63 -21.36
N GLY A 493 26.99 26.91 -21.77
CA GLY A 493 28.38 27.17 -21.34
C GLY A 493 28.69 26.67 -19.92
N ASN A 494 27.67 26.45 -19.10
CA ASN A 494 27.81 26.04 -17.72
C ASN A 494 27.73 24.50 -17.60
N PRO A 495 28.78 23.85 -17.06
CA PRO A 495 28.69 22.45 -16.70
C PRO A 495 27.79 22.25 -15.47
N VAL A 496 27.34 21.01 -15.26
CA VAL A 496 26.89 20.58 -13.94
C VAL A 496 28.05 20.70 -12.95
N GLU A 497 27.80 21.31 -11.79
CA GLU A 497 28.78 21.45 -10.71
C GLU A 497 29.47 20.11 -10.39
N LYS A 498 30.77 20.15 -10.09
CA LYS A 498 31.64 18.98 -9.93
C LYS A 498 31.15 18.00 -8.86
N ASP A 499 30.37 18.47 -7.90
CA ASP A 499 29.88 17.67 -6.76
C ASP A 499 28.37 17.35 -6.87
N ARG A 500 27.73 17.67 -8.01
CA ARG A 500 26.31 17.38 -8.25
C ARG A 500 26.13 16.13 -9.10
N HIS A 501 25.97 14.98 -8.45
CA HIS A 501 25.42 13.79 -9.09
C HIS A 501 23.89 13.89 -9.16
N ILE A 502 23.36 14.16 -10.35
CA ILE A 502 21.92 14.22 -10.57
C ILE A 502 21.46 12.87 -11.16
N ILE A 503 20.58 12.16 -10.45
CA ILE A 503 19.94 10.94 -10.95
C ILE A 503 18.45 11.24 -11.11
N LEU A 504 17.94 11.16 -12.35
CA LEU A 504 16.56 11.51 -12.67
C LEU A 504 15.82 10.34 -13.31
N PRO A 505 14.58 10.04 -12.89
CA PRO A 505 13.75 9.07 -13.59
C PRO A 505 13.49 9.52 -15.04
N VAL A 506 13.74 8.67 -16.03
CA VAL A 506 13.58 8.99 -17.46
C VAL A 506 12.16 9.46 -17.77
N ASP A 507 11.15 8.87 -17.13
CA ASP A 507 9.74 9.19 -17.27
C ASP A 507 9.39 10.61 -16.80
N LYS A 508 10.24 11.23 -15.96
CA LYS A 508 10.10 12.62 -15.52
C LYS A 508 10.92 13.62 -16.35
N CYS A 509 11.68 13.14 -17.33
CA CYS A 509 12.65 13.96 -18.07
C CYS A 509 12.19 14.35 -19.48
N ASN A 510 10.92 14.16 -19.85
CA ASN A 510 10.33 14.61 -21.13
C ASN A 510 11.27 14.43 -22.36
N PRO A 511 11.66 13.19 -22.70
CA PRO A 511 12.69 12.95 -23.70
C PRO A 511 12.31 13.49 -25.09
N LYS A 512 13.25 14.16 -25.76
CA LYS A 512 13.10 14.67 -27.13
C LYS A 512 14.21 14.14 -28.03
N LYS A 513 13.89 13.79 -29.27
CA LYS A 513 14.87 13.44 -30.30
C LYS A 513 15.05 14.64 -31.24
N SER A 514 16.30 15.09 -31.42
CA SER A 514 16.64 16.14 -32.37
C SER A 514 18.11 16.02 -32.78
N GLY A 515 18.39 16.14 -34.08
CA GLY A 515 19.76 16.09 -34.62
C GLY A 515 20.52 14.79 -34.29
N GLY A 516 19.84 13.64 -34.33
CA GLY A 516 20.44 12.33 -33.98
C GLY A 516 20.72 12.12 -32.48
N LYS A 517 20.42 13.10 -31.62
CA LYS A 517 20.62 13.03 -30.16
C LYS A 517 19.31 12.87 -29.42
N SER A 518 19.38 12.22 -28.25
CA SER A 518 18.29 12.19 -27.27
C SER A 518 18.56 13.21 -26.17
N TRP A 519 17.60 14.10 -25.97
CA TRP A 519 17.66 15.20 -25.02
C TRP A 519 16.71 14.91 -23.87
N TYR A 520 17.19 15.11 -22.64
CA TYR A 520 16.43 14.86 -21.42
C TYR A 520 16.38 16.15 -20.60
N GLN A 521 15.19 16.54 -20.19
CA GLN A 521 14.97 17.71 -19.36
C GLN A 521 15.43 17.43 -17.92
N VAL A 522 16.38 18.23 -17.43
CA VAL A 522 17.02 18.06 -16.11
C VAL A 522 16.64 19.16 -15.09
N GLY A 523 15.77 20.10 -15.45
CA GLY A 523 15.29 21.20 -14.58
C GLY A 523 13.85 21.61 -14.87
N ARG A 524 13.19 22.29 -13.91
CA ARG A 524 11.85 22.86 -14.11
C ARG A 524 11.92 23.95 -15.18
N ALA A 525 10.97 23.95 -16.12
CA ALA A 525 10.75 25.12 -16.95
C ALA A 525 10.28 26.23 -16.01
N THR A 526 11.14 27.21 -15.75
CA THR A 526 10.70 28.50 -15.22
C THR A 526 9.94 29.15 -16.36
N GLY A 527 8.62 29.06 -16.29
CA GLY A 527 7.70 29.84 -17.11
C GLY A 527 7.49 31.21 -16.48
#